data_AF-A0A8J6VVU5-F1
#
_entry.id   AF-A0A8J6VVU5-F1
#
_cell.length_a   1.000
_cell.length_b   1.000
_cell.length_c   1.000
_cell.angle_alpha   90.00
_cell.angle_beta   90.00
_cell.angle_gamma   90.00
#
_symmetry.space_group_name_H-M   'P 1'
#
loop_
_entity.id
_entity.type
_entity.pdbx_description
1 polymer ?
#
loop_
_entity_poly.entity_id
_entity_poly.type
_entity_poly.pdbx_seq_one_letter_code
_entity_poly.pdbx_strand_id
1 'polypeptide(L)' 'MKTLRFTSSTSQYLSNLWQSLRRVIARYTEIRVWQKSDRQGNFYWHGYNPNNGDYVSFGTEAEIRMWIEEHYYR' A
#
# COMPACT_ATOMS: atom_id res chain seq x y z
N MET A 1 45.60 -8.98 24.67
CA MET A 1 44.55 -8.75 23.65
C MET A 1 43.19 -9.13 24.23
N LYS A 2 42.31 -8.17 24.49
CA LYS A 2 40.89 -8.41 24.81
C LYS A 2 40.06 -7.48 23.93
N THR A 3 39.38 -8.02 22.93
CA THR A 3 38.47 -7.27 22.08
C THR A 3 37.14 -7.07 22.82
N LEU A 4 36.83 -5.83 23.17
CA LEU A 4 35.54 -5.44 23.74
C LEU A 4 34.48 -5.42 22.62
N ARG A 5 33.51 -6.34 22.67
CA ARG A 5 32.34 -6.32 21.79
C ARG A 5 31.34 -5.31 22.33
N PHE A 6 31.41 -4.09 21.81
CA PHE A 6 30.36 -3.10 21.97
C PHE A 6 29.42 -3.21 20.77
N THR A 7 28.11 -3.40 21.04
CA THR A 7 26.92 -3.03 20.24
C THR A 7 25.89 -4.16 20.18
N SER A 8 24.92 -4.14 21.09
CA SER A 8 23.68 -4.93 20.99
C SER A 8 22.41 -4.08 21.13
N SER A 9 22.48 -2.90 21.74
CA SER A 9 21.31 -2.04 21.98
C SER A 9 21.04 -1.04 20.86
N THR A 10 22.05 -0.35 20.30
CA THR A 10 21.86 0.63 19.21
C THR A 10 21.35 0.02 17.91
N SER A 11 21.79 -1.21 17.59
CA SER A 11 21.33 -1.94 16.41
C SER A 11 19.87 -2.39 16.52
N GLN A 12 19.40 -2.71 17.73
CA GLN A 12 18.01 -3.12 18.00
C GLN A 12 17.02 -1.95 17.78
N TYR A 13 17.38 -0.74 18.21
CA TYR A 13 16.55 0.44 17.97
C TYR A 13 16.48 0.78 16.48
N LEU A 14 17.61 0.73 15.78
CA LEU A 14 17.66 1.00 14.34
C LEU A 14 16.85 -0.02 13.53
N SER A 15 16.92 -1.30 13.90
CA SER A 15 16.15 -2.36 13.24
C SER A 15 14.65 -2.21 13.49
N ASN A 16 14.23 -1.86 14.71
CA ASN A 16 12.83 -1.58 15.03
C ASN A 16 12.28 -0.36 14.28
N LEU A 17 13.10 0.70 14.13
CA LEU A 17 12.75 1.88 13.35
C LEU A 17 12.58 1.51 11.87
N TRP A 18 13.55 0.79 11.30
CA TRP A 18 13.49 0.32 9.91
C TRP A 18 12.27 -0.56 9.63
N GLN A 19 11.96 -1.51 10.52
CA GLN A 19 10.77 -2.35 10.40
C GLN A 19 9.46 -1.55 10.49
N SER A 20 9.44 -0.48 11.28
CA SER A 20 8.28 0.41 11.37
C SER A 20 8.11 1.24 10.10
N LEU A 21 9.20 1.77 9.54
CA LEU A 21 9.19 2.48 8.25
C LEU A 21 8.74 1.56 7.11
N ARG A 22 9.25 0.33 7.04
CA ARG A 22 8.82 -0.66 6.03
C ARG A 22 7.31 -0.94 6.10
N ARG A 23 6.75 -1.09 7.30
CA ARG A 23 5.31 -1.31 7.49
C ARG A 23 4.47 -0.11 7.06
N VAL A 24 4.95 1.10 7.35
CA VAL A 24 4.29 2.34 6.92
C VAL A 24 4.32 2.44 5.40
N ILE A 25 5.49 2.30 4.79
CA ILE A 25 5.64 2.37 3.33
C ILE A 25 4.80 1.28 2.65
N ALA A 26 4.83 0.03 3.14
CA ALA A 26 4.02 -1.06 2.60
C ALA A 26 2.52 -0.74 2.61
N ARG A 27 2.01 -0.15 3.71
CA ARG A 27 0.62 0.33 3.77
C ARG A 27 0.34 1.48 2.80
N TYR A 28 1.33 2.33 2.53
CA TYR A 28 1.21 3.38 1.54
C TYR A 28 1.29 2.87 0.10
N THR A 29 1.82 1.67 -0.16
CA THR A 29 1.91 1.07 -1.50
C THR A 29 0.71 0.20 -1.89
N GLU A 30 -0.23 -0.04 -0.98
CA GLU A 30 -1.44 -0.81 -1.26
C GLU A 30 -2.44 0.00 -2.11
N ILE A 31 -3.02 -0.66 -3.12
CA ILE A 31 -4.06 -0.08 -3.96
C ILE A 31 -5.28 0.23 -3.09
N ARG A 32 -5.81 1.45 -3.24
CA ARG A 32 -6.98 1.92 -2.48
C ARG A 32 -8.22 1.81 -3.35
N VAL A 33 -9.24 1.16 -2.82
CA VAL A 33 -10.52 0.95 -3.51
C VAL A 33 -11.65 1.44 -2.63
N TRP A 34 -12.57 2.21 -3.21
CA TRP A 34 -13.78 2.65 -2.53
C TRP A 34 -14.95 2.77 -3.51
N GLN A 35 -16.17 2.66 -2.98
CA GLN A 35 -17.40 2.84 -3.74
C GLN A 35 -18.03 4.20 -3.41
N LYS A 36 -18.66 4.83 -4.40
CA LYS A 36 -19.51 6.00 -4.23
C LYS A 36 -20.85 5.75 -4.90
N SER A 37 -21.87 6.50 -4.49
CA SER A 37 -23.13 6.61 -5.20
C SER A 37 -23.29 8.00 -5.80
N ASP A 38 -23.96 8.08 -6.94
CA ASP A 38 -24.35 9.36 -7.54
C ASP A 38 -25.70 9.84 -6.98
N ARG A 39 -26.19 10.99 -7.47
CA ARG A 39 -27.48 11.54 -7.05
C ARG A 39 -28.69 10.69 -7.45
N GLN A 40 -28.50 9.78 -8.40
CA GLN A 40 -29.53 8.89 -8.94
C GLN A 40 -29.50 7.52 -8.23
N GLY A 41 -28.55 7.29 -7.32
CA GLY A 41 -28.39 6.03 -6.60
C GLY A 41 -27.54 5.00 -7.34
N ASN A 42 -26.92 5.37 -8.48
CA ASN A 42 -26.02 4.47 -9.19
C ASN A 42 -24.69 4.39 -8.42
N PHE A 43 -24.21 3.16 -8.20
CA PHE A 43 -22.92 2.93 -7.58
C PHE A 43 -21.81 2.90 -8.64
N TYR A 44 -20.67 3.46 -8.27
CA TYR A 44 -19.44 3.40 -9.06
C TYR A 44 -18.25 3.20 -8.14
N TRP A 45 -17.24 2.55 -8.70
CA TRP A 45 -16.03 2.15 -8.01
C TRP A 45 -14.88 3.06 -8.39
N HIS A 46 -14.04 3.37 -7.43
CA HIS A 46 -12.81 4.11 -7.64
C HIS A 46 -11.61 3.30 -7.17
N GLY A 47 -10.54 3.38 -7.96
CA GLY A 47 -9.25 2.79 -7.65
C GLY A 47 -8.17 3.86 -7.66
N TYR A 48 -7.25 3.79 -6.70
CA TYR A 48 -6.03 4.60 -6.68
C TYR A 48 -4.82 3.72 -6.40
N ASN A 49 -3.84 3.73 -7.30
CA ASN A 49 -2.58 3.05 -7.13
C ASN A 49 -1.49 4.06 -6.69
N PRO A 50 -1.07 4.03 -5.43
CA PRO A 50 -0.06 4.96 -4.92
C PRO A 50 1.35 4.71 -5.48
N ASN A 51 1.63 3.55 -6.09
CA ASN A 51 2.96 3.23 -6.60
C ASN A 51 3.32 4.01 -7.87
N ASN A 52 2.34 4.25 -8.74
CA ASN A 52 2.51 4.96 -10.00
C ASN A 52 1.62 6.22 -10.11
N GLY A 53 0.69 6.43 -9.16
CA GLY A 53 -0.24 7.54 -9.16
C GLY A 53 -1.50 7.32 -10.00
N ASP A 54 -1.74 6.10 -10.50
CA ASP A 54 -2.89 5.82 -11.35
C ASP A 54 -4.21 5.95 -10.60
N TYR A 55 -5.21 6.49 -11.29
CA TYR A 55 -6.56 6.67 -10.78
C TYR A 55 -7.59 6.25 -11.81
N VAL A 56 -8.61 5.50 -11.38
CA VAL A 56 -9.68 4.98 -12.24
C VAL A 56 -11.06 5.14 -11.61
N SER A 57 -12.08 5.13 -12.47
CA SER A 57 -13.49 5.10 -12.09
C SER A 57 -14.23 4.10 -12.98
N PHE A 58 -14.94 3.15 -12.38
CA PHE A 58 -15.64 2.08 -13.10
C PHE A 58 -17.08 1.93 -12.62
N GLY A 59 -17.95 1.44 -13.52
CA GLY A 59 -19.37 1.23 -13.21
C GLY A 59 -19.64 -0.09 -12.51
N THR A 60 -18.72 -1.04 -12.61
CA THR A 60 -18.93 -2.41 -12.11
C THR A 60 -17.77 -2.88 -11.23
N GLU A 61 -18.07 -3.84 -10.36
CA GLU A 61 -17.06 -4.50 -9.52
C GLU A 61 -16.06 -5.32 -10.37
N ALA A 62 -16.54 -5.92 -11.47
CA ALA A 62 -15.71 -6.71 -12.35
C ALA A 62 -14.60 -5.88 -13.00
N GLU A 63 -14.92 -4.67 -13.46
CA GLU A 63 -13.94 -3.74 -14.04
C GLU A 63 -12.84 -3.36 -13.03
N ILE A 64 -13.21 -3.01 -11.79
CA ILE A 64 -12.19 -2.65 -10.80
C ILE A 64 -11.38 -3.86 -10.33
N ARG A 65 -11.96 -5.06 -10.28
CA ARG A 65 -11.21 -6.30 -10.01
C ARG A 65 -10.16 -6.55 -11.09
N MET A 66 -10.53 -6.46 -12.37
CA MET A 66 -9.56 -6.63 -13.47
C MET A 66 -8.42 -5.62 -13.37
N TRP A 67 -8.74 -4.36 -13.09
CA TRP A 67 -7.72 -3.32 -12.92
C TRP A 67 -6.77 -3.62 -11.74
N ILE A 68 -7.27 -4.13 -10.61
CA ILE A 68 -6.43 -4.57 -9.48
C ILE A 68 -5.52 -5.72 -9.92
N GLU A 69 -6.07 -6.74 -10.57
CA GLU A 69 -5.32 -7.91 -11.04
C GLU A 69 -4.19 -7.51 -11.99
N GLU A 70 -4.43 -6.61 -12.94
CA GLU A 70 -3.39 -6.08 -13.83
C GLU A 70 -2.22 -5.43 -13.09
N HIS A 71 -2.48 -4.80 -11.93
CA HIS A 71 -1.45 -4.15 -11.13
C HIS A 71 -0.70 -5.09 -10.19
N TYR A 72 -1.28 -6.23 -9.81
CA TYR A 72 -0.62 -7.23 -8.96
C TYR A 72 0.16 -8.28 -9.76
N TYR A 73 -0.23 -8.53 -11.02
CA TYR A 73 0.36 -9.58 -11.86
C TYR A 73 1.26 -9.07 -13.00
N ARG A 74 1.48 -7.76 -13.11
CA ARG A 74 2.54 -7.17 -13.95
C ARG A 74 3.85 -7.09 -13.19
#